data_AF-A0A9C8NUC2-F1
#
_entry.id   AF-A0A9C8NUC2-F1
#
_cell.length_a   1.000
_cell.length_b   1.000
_cell.length_c   1.000
_cell.angle_alpha   90.00
_cell.angle_beta   90.00
_cell.angle_gamma   90.00
#
_symmetry.space_group_name_H-M   'P 1'
#
loop_
_entity.id
_entity.type
_entity.pdbx_description
1 polymer ?
#
loop_
_entity_poly.entity_id
_entity_poly.type
_entity_poly.pdbx_seq_one_letter_code
_entity_poly.pdbx_strand_id
1 'polypeptide(L)' 'MSADPTIDVMHFQPLPTGDDGTISFETFVDCLKGRDDPLSSLFREHLLRWQEQAGGVKP' A
#
# COMPACT_ATOMS: atom_id res chain seq x y z
N MET A 1 -18.62 -16.76 -8.54
CA MET A 1 -17.79 -16.06 -9.54
C MET A 1 -16.42 -16.71 -9.49
N SER A 2 -16.00 -17.40 -10.54
CA SER A 2 -14.63 -17.95 -10.60
C SER A 2 -13.67 -16.81 -10.93
N ALA A 3 -12.61 -16.64 -10.14
CA ALA A 3 -11.55 -15.70 -10.43
C ALA A 3 -10.93 -16.03 -11.79
N ASP A 4 -10.65 -15.01 -12.60
CA ASP A 4 -9.95 -15.18 -13.87
C ASP A 4 -8.55 -15.76 -13.57
N PRO A 5 -8.17 -16.91 -14.14
CA PRO A 5 -6.89 -17.58 -13.83
C PRO A 5 -5.66 -16.78 -14.29
N THR A 6 -5.86 -15.68 -15.03
CA THR A 6 -4.80 -14.75 -15.41
C THR A 6 -4.55 -13.66 -14.37
N ILE A 7 -5.47 -13.48 -13.40
CA ILE A 7 -5.33 -12.50 -12.33
C ILE A 7 -4.67 -13.18 -11.14
N ASP A 8 -3.40 -12.83 -10.91
CA ASP A 8 -2.72 -13.20 -9.68
C ASP A 8 -3.18 -12.28 -8.54
N VAL A 9 -3.90 -12.84 -7.57
CA VAL A 9 -4.45 -12.07 -6.44
C VAL A 9 -3.46 -12.08 -5.28
N MET A 10 -2.74 -10.98 -5.15
CA MET A 10 -1.75 -10.82 -4.09
C MET A 10 -2.41 -10.47 -2.76
N HIS A 11 -2.42 -11.42 -1.82
CA HIS A 11 -2.85 -11.19 -0.45
C HIS A 11 -1.66 -10.71 0.37
N PHE A 12 -1.76 -9.51 0.92
CA PHE A 12 -0.71 -8.94 1.75
C PHE A 12 -1.27 -8.29 3.00
N GLN A 13 -0.79 -8.76 4.14
CA GLN A 13 -1.08 -8.19 5.44
C GLN A 13 0.25 -7.75 6.06
N PRO A 14 0.54 -6.45 6.08
CA PRO A 14 1.74 -5.95 6.74
C PRO A 14 1.62 -6.06 8.26
N LEU A 15 2.76 -6.06 8.94
CA LEU A 15 2.79 -6.11 10.41
C LEU A 15 2.25 -4.79 10.99
N PRO A 16 1.46 -4.85 12.07
CA PRO A 16 1.00 -3.65 12.77
C PRO A 16 2.17 -2.82 13.29
N THR A 17 2.01 -1.50 13.27
CA THR A 17 2.96 -0.54 13.86
C THR A 17 2.52 -0.03 15.23
N GLY A 18 1.26 -0.23 15.60
CA GLY A 18 0.68 0.18 16.89
C GLY A 18 0.06 -0.98 17.66
N ASP A 19 -0.22 -0.74 18.95
CA ASP A 19 -0.82 -1.72 19.86
C ASP A 19 -2.30 -2.03 19.55
N ASP A 20 -2.93 -1.21 18.70
CA ASP A 20 -4.33 -1.34 18.27
C ASP A 20 -4.48 -2.21 17.00
N GLY A 21 -3.38 -2.80 16.52
CA GLY A 21 -3.39 -3.61 15.30
C GLY A 21 -3.45 -2.79 14.02
N THR A 22 -3.28 -1.45 14.09
CA THR A 22 -3.21 -0.59 12.91
C THR A 22 -1.81 -0.55 12.31
N ILE A 23 -1.75 -0.20 11.03
CA ILE A 23 -0.51 0.09 10.32
C ILE A 23 -0.46 1.58 9.97
N SER A 24 0.71 2.19 10.15
CA SER A 24 0.97 3.55 9.71
C SER A 24 0.99 3.66 8.19
N PHE A 25 0.63 4.84 7.68
CA PHE A 25 0.66 5.11 6.25
C PHE A 25 2.07 4.87 5.67
N GLU A 26 3.11 5.30 6.38
CA GLU A 26 4.51 5.17 5.98
C GLU A 26 4.91 3.70 5.84
N THR A 27 4.57 2.86 6.82
CA THR A 27 4.90 1.43 6.77
C THR A 27 4.13 0.73 5.65
N PHE A 28 2.88 1.11 5.39
CA PHE A 28 2.13 0.58 4.26
C PHE A 28 2.77 0.95 2.91
N VAL A 29 3.16 2.22 2.74
CA VAL A 29 3.87 2.70 1.54
C VAL A 29 5.22 2.02 1.35
N ASP A 30 5.98 1.79 2.43
CA ASP A 30 7.27 1.11 2.37
C ASP A 30 7.12 -0.37 1.97
N CYS A 31 6.05 -1.04 2.39
CA CYS A 31 5.76 -2.40 1.93
C CYS A 31 5.57 -2.50 0.41
N LEU A 32 5.09 -1.43 -0.22
CA LEU A 32 4.93 -1.35 -1.68
C LEU A 32 6.27 -1.08 -2.40
N LYS A 33 7.31 -0.56 -1.71
CA LYS A 33 8.64 -0.36 -2.32
C LYS A 33 9.37 -1.67 -2.60
N GLY A 34 9.16 -2.69 -1.76
CA GLY A 34 9.81 -3.99 -1.91
C GLY A 34 9.26 -4.86 -3.05
N ARG A 35 8.31 -4.34 -3.84
CA ARG A 35 7.61 -5.07 -4.89
C ARG A 35 8.00 -4.54 -6.26
N ASP A 36 8.54 -5.43 -7.08
CA ASP A 36 8.92 -5.15 -8.46
C ASP A 36 7.74 -5.48 -9.39
N ASP A 37 6.61 -4.81 -9.18
CA ASP A 37 5.45 -4.91 -10.08
C ASP A 37 4.88 -3.52 -10.42
N PRO A 38 4.41 -3.32 -11.66
CA PRO A 38 3.93 -2.01 -12.11
C PRO A 38 2.74 -1.47 -11.32
N LEU A 39 1.88 -2.36 -10.81
CA LEU A 39 0.66 -1.97 -10.10
C LEU A 39 1.01 -1.44 -8.71
N SER A 40 1.92 -2.11 -7.99
CA SER A 40 2.44 -1.65 -6.70
C SER A 40 3.11 -0.29 -6.82
N SER A 41 3.87 -0.04 -7.90
CA SER A 41 4.47 1.28 -8.14
C SER A 41 3.41 2.36 -8.38
N LEU A 42 2.46 2.11 -9.28
CA LEU A 42 1.41 3.07 -9.62
C LEU A 42 0.50 3.38 -8.41
N PHE A 43 0.18 2.35 -7.63
CA PHE A 43 -0.61 2.49 -6.42
C PHE A 43 0.14 3.30 -5.35
N ARG A 44 1.45 3.04 -5.17
CA ARG A 44 2.31 3.82 -4.27
C ARG A 44 2.32 5.31 -4.64
N GLU A 45 2.50 5.63 -5.92
CA GLU A 45 2.45 7.01 -6.40
C GLU A 45 1.10 7.67 -6.13
N HIS A 46 0.00 6.94 -6.30
CA HIS A 46 -1.34 7.44 -6.02
C HIS A 46 -1.52 7.77 -4.53
N LEU A 47 -1.10 6.87 -3.64
CA LEU A 47 -1.18 7.07 -2.19
C LEU A 47 -0.37 8.31 -1.75
N LEU A 48 0.84 8.48 -2.27
CA LEU A 48 1.69 9.63 -1.94
C LEU A 48 1.05 10.96 -2.37
N ARG A 49 0.43 11.01 -3.56
CA ARG A 49 -0.30 12.21 -4.01
C ARG A 49 -1.52 12.50 -3.13
N TRP A 50 -2.23 11.46 -2.67
CA TRP A 50 -3.38 11.62 -1.78
C TRP A 50 -2.98 12.12 -0.40
N GLN A 51 -1.82 11.70 0.11
CA GLN A 51 -1.27 12.23 1.36
C GLN A 51 -1.13 13.75 1.29
N GLU A 52 -0.61 14.28 0.18
CA GLU A 52 -0.46 15.73 -0.02
C GLU A 52 -1.82 16.45 -0.10
N GLN A 53 -2.82 15.84 -0.75
CA GLN A 53 -4.16 16.44 -0.90
C GLN A 53 -5.01 16.40 0.38
N ALA A 54 -4.80 15.39 1.23
CA ALA A 54 -5.50 15.24 2.49
C ALA A 54 -4.99 16.20 3.59
N GLY A 55 -4.06 17.11 3.26
CA GLY A 55 -3.39 17.97 4.24
C GLY A 55 -2.33 17.22 5.05
N GLY A 56 -1.80 16.11 4.52
CA GLY A 56 -0.74 15.34 5.14
C GLY A 56 0.49 16.22 5.38
N VAL A 57 0.89 16.32 6.64
CA VAL A 57 2.11 17.01 7.04
C VAL A 57 3.27 16.18 6.51
N LYS A 58 4.05 16.76 5.59
CA LYS A 58 5.32 16.17 5.15
C LYS A 58 6.24 16.12 6.39
N PRO A 59 6.79 14.95 6.76
CA PRO A 59 7.67 14.84 7.91
C PRO A 59 8.91 15.72 7.77
#